data_AF-A0A183B6B5-F1
#
_entry.id   AF-A0A183B6B5-F1
#
_cell.length_a   1.000
_cell.length_b   1.000
_cell.length_c   1.000
_cell.angle_alpha   90.00
_cell.angle_beta   90.00
_cell.angle_gamma   90.00
#
_symmetry.space_group_name_H-M   'P 1'
#
loop_
_entity.id
_entity.type
_entity.pdbx_description
1 polymer ?
#
loop_
_entity_poly.entity_id
_entity_poly.type
_entity_poly.pdbx_seq_one_letter_code
_entity_poly.pdbx_strand_id
1 'polypeptide(L)'
;MGSETSPTENSECADETRDSKRKIGILNGINILVGVMIGSGIFVSPVGVLQYTKSVGLSLIMWVMTGLFSLFGAAVYAEMGILIPKNGGDYIYIHHVIGPMAAFATLWIVYFILSGAGIAANALIFAGYILRPAFGDDTCVIPTSVIRTCALVGL
;
A
#
# COMPACT_ATOMS: atom_id res chain seq x y z
N MET A 1 25.74 -3.50 67.13
CA MET A 1 25.50 -4.63 66.21
C MET A 1 24.80 -4.04 65.00
N GLY A 2 25.47 -4.05 63.84
CA GLY A 2 25.29 -3.10 62.74
C GLY A 2 23.90 -3.02 62.10
N SER A 3 23.46 -1.78 61.93
CA SER A 3 22.57 -1.33 60.86
C SER A 3 23.39 -1.15 59.58
N GLU A 4 22.92 -1.71 58.46
CA GLU A 4 23.09 -1.19 57.09
C GLU A 4 22.60 -2.25 56.09
N THR A 5 21.36 -2.08 55.64
CA THR A 5 20.84 -2.72 54.42
C THR A 5 21.50 -2.07 53.22
N SER A 6 22.15 -2.87 52.38
CA SER A 6 22.85 -2.43 51.17
C SER A 6 21.87 -1.83 50.13
N PRO A 7 22.30 -0.80 49.37
CA PRO A 7 21.48 -0.08 48.42
C PRO A 7 21.61 -0.65 47.00
N THR A 8 20.50 -0.76 46.27
CA THR A 8 20.53 -0.83 44.79
C THR A 8 19.30 -0.11 44.23
N GLU A 9 19.59 1.07 43.66
CA GLU A 9 18.87 1.84 42.64
C GLU A 9 17.38 2.16 42.84
N ASN A 10 17.17 3.32 43.47
CA ASN A 10 16.20 4.27 42.93
C ASN A 10 16.74 4.77 41.58
N SER A 11 16.14 4.36 40.46
CA SER A 11 16.06 5.23 39.28
C SER A 11 14.68 5.86 39.29
N GLU A 12 14.66 7.12 39.71
CA GLU A 12 13.52 8.02 39.63
C GLU A 12 12.88 8.06 38.23
N CYS A 13 11.56 8.15 38.26
CA CYS A 13 10.76 9.13 37.52
C CYS A 13 11.18 9.46 36.08
N ALA A 14 10.47 8.89 35.11
CA ALA A 14 9.95 9.66 33.99
C ALA A 14 8.74 8.94 33.40
N ASP A 15 7.56 9.21 33.96
CA ASP A 15 6.42 9.47 33.07
C ASP A 15 6.81 10.70 32.24
N GLU A 16 7.53 10.46 31.14
CA GLU A 16 7.58 11.44 30.07
C GLU A 16 6.50 11.00 29.09
N THR A 17 5.28 11.49 29.35
CA THR A 17 4.28 11.71 28.33
C THR A 17 4.94 12.52 27.21
N ARG A 18 5.64 11.83 26.31
CA ARG A 18 6.19 12.43 25.10
C ARG A 18 5.05 12.66 24.14
N ASP A 19 4.23 13.67 24.43
CA ASP A 19 3.61 14.49 23.40
C ASP A 19 4.67 15.38 22.73
N SER A 20 5.79 14.77 22.33
CA SER A 20 6.57 15.29 21.23
C SER A 20 5.70 15.05 20.01
N LYS A 21 4.95 16.08 19.59
CA LYS A 21 4.26 16.10 18.29
C LYS A 21 5.20 15.43 17.29
N ARG A 22 4.91 14.19 16.89
CA ARG A 22 5.81 13.39 16.05
C ARG A 22 5.85 14.06 14.69
N LYS A 23 6.76 15.01 14.52
CA LYS A 23 6.99 15.68 13.25
C LYS A 23 7.71 14.68 12.37
N ILE A 24 6.97 14.07 11.47
CA ILE A 24 7.56 13.30 10.37
C ILE A 24 8.41 14.30 9.56
N GLY A 25 9.72 14.09 9.54
CA GLY A 25 10.62 14.87 8.70
C GLY A 25 10.35 14.61 7.22
N ILE A 26 10.69 15.56 6.34
CA ILE A 26 10.43 15.49 4.90
C ILE A 26 11.01 14.20 4.29
N LEU A 27 12.26 13.86 4.64
CA LEU A 27 12.93 12.65 4.16
C LEU A 27 12.23 11.37 4.62
N ASN A 28 11.79 11.33 5.88
CA ASN A 28 11.03 10.18 6.40
C ASN A 28 9.67 10.05 5.71
N GLY A 29 9.00 11.16 5.43
CA GLY A 29 7.75 11.19 4.68
C GLY A 29 7.93 10.66 3.25
N ILE A 30 8.96 11.13 2.54
CA ILE A 30 9.29 10.64 1.19
C ILE A 30 9.57 9.13 1.21
N ASN A 31 10.36 8.65 2.16
CA ASN A 31 10.69 7.23 2.25
C ASN A 31 9.44 6.35 2.51
N ILE A 32 8.54 6.81 3.39
CA ILE A 32 7.26 6.13 3.62
C ILE A 32 6.42 6.11 2.34
N LEU A 33 6.29 7.24 1.64
CA LEU A 33 5.55 7.31 0.38
C LEU A 33 6.13 6.35 -0.67
N VAL A 34 7.45 6.33 -0.85
CA VAL A 34 8.12 5.43 -1.79
C VAL A 34 7.84 3.97 -1.42
N GLY A 35 7.86 3.63 -0.13
CA GLY A 35 7.55 2.28 0.36
C GLY A 35 6.11 1.85 0.13
N VAL A 36 5.13 2.76 0.20
CA VAL A 36 3.72 2.43 -0.08
C VAL A 36 3.44 2.38 -1.59
N MET A 37 4.14 3.17 -2.40
CA MET A 37 3.95 3.20 -3.86
C MET A 37 4.58 2.01 -4.58
N ILE A 38 5.75 1.54 -4.13
CA ILE A 38 6.43 0.38 -4.72
C ILE A 38 5.79 -0.90 -4.18
N GLY A 39 4.94 -1.54 -4.98
CA GLY A 39 4.28 -2.80 -4.65
C GLY A 39 4.69 -3.99 -5.53
N SER A 40 4.03 -5.13 -5.30
CA SER A 40 4.15 -6.39 -6.07
C SER A 40 3.83 -6.24 -7.57
N GLY A 41 3.11 -5.18 -7.95
CA GLY A 41 2.70 -4.93 -9.34
C GLY A 41 3.86 -4.87 -10.33
N ILE A 42 5.06 -4.47 -9.90
CA ILE A 42 6.24 -4.38 -10.79
C ILE A 42 6.63 -5.73 -11.42
N PHE A 43 6.27 -6.85 -10.80
CA PHE A 43 6.58 -8.17 -11.34
C PHE A 43 5.60 -8.61 -12.44
N VAL A 44 4.40 -8.03 -12.47
CA VAL A 44 3.31 -8.43 -13.37
C VAL A 44 3.08 -7.42 -14.48
N SER A 45 3.09 -6.13 -14.14
CA SER A 45 2.77 -5.03 -15.07
C SER A 45 3.66 -4.97 -16.31
N PRO A 46 5.00 -5.19 -16.25
CA PRO A 46 5.84 -5.11 -17.46
C PRO A 46 5.48 -6.15 -18.51
N VAL A 47 5.16 -7.37 -18.09
CA VAL A 47 4.72 -8.45 -19.00
C VAL A 47 3.39 -8.07 -19.64
N GLY A 48 2.44 -7.53 -18.86
CA GLY A 48 1.16 -7.07 -19.38
C GLY A 48 1.31 -5.98 -20.43
N VAL A 49 2.04 -4.90 -20.13
CA VAL A 49 2.24 -3.78 -21.08
C VAL A 49 2.94 -4.27 -22.35
N LEU A 50 3.98 -5.09 -22.22
CA LEU A 50 4.71 -5.60 -23.39
C LEU A 50 3.83 -6.49 -24.29
N GLN A 51 2.95 -7.30 -23.71
CA GLN A 51 2.02 -8.15 -24.48
C GLN A 51 1.06 -7.34 -25.35
N TYR A 52 0.53 -6.22 -24.83
CA TYR A 52 -0.39 -5.36 -25.60
C TYR A 52 0.34 -4.49 -26.61
N THR A 53 1.52 -3.99 -26.26
CA THR A 53 2.28 -3.06 -27.09
C THR A 53 3.12 -3.75 -28.17
N LYS A 54 3.54 -5.00 -27.95
CA LYS A 54 4.40 -5.80 -28.85
C LYS A 54 5.74 -5.15 -29.27
N SER A 55 6.11 -4.04 -28.65
CA SER A 55 7.34 -3.29 -28.90
C SER A 55 7.91 -2.74 -27.60
N VAL A 56 9.21 -2.92 -27.38
CA VAL A 56 9.88 -2.47 -26.15
C VAL A 56 9.87 -0.94 -26.05
N GLY A 57 10.14 -0.22 -27.14
CA GLY A 57 10.18 1.24 -27.15
C GLY A 57 8.84 1.87 -26.77
N LEU A 58 7.73 1.34 -27.29
CA LEU A 58 6.40 1.87 -26.99
C LEU A 58 5.96 1.48 -25.56
N SER A 59 6.46 0.37 -25.02
CA SER A 59 6.20 -0.02 -23.62
C SER A 59 6.85 0.95 -22.61
N LEU A 60 8.04 1.47 -22.93
CA LEU A 60 8.71 2.49 -22.11
C LEU A 60 7.98 3.84 -22.17
N ILE A 61 7.47 4.23 -23.34
CA ILE A 61 6.66 5.45 -23.48
C ILE A 61 5.40 5.36 -22.61
N MET A 62 4.72 4.22 -22.60
CA MET A 62 3.55 4.02 -21.73
C MET A 62 3.88 4.17 -20.25
N TRP A 63 5.02 3.61 -19.81
CA TRP A 63 5.50 3.78 -18.44
C TRP A 63 5.70 5.25 -18.06
N VAL A 64 6.36 6.03 -18.93
CA VAL A 64 6.58 7.47 -18.70
C VAL A 64 5.25 8.23 -18.69
N MET A 65 4.34 7.92 -19.62
CA MET A 65 3.02 8.56 -19.70
C MET A 65 2.18 8.30 -18.44
N THR A 66 2.15 7.06 -17.94
CA THR A 66 1.44 6.73 -16.70
C THR A 66 2.09 7.41 -15.48
N GLY A 67 3.43 7.50 -15.44
CA GLY A 67 4.13 8.24 -14.40
C GLY A 67 3.77 9.73 -14.39
N LEU A 68 3.69 10.36 -15.56
CA LEU A 68 3.29 11.76 -15.68
C LEU A 68 1.82 11.98 -15.28
N PHE A 69 0.93 11.07 -15.67
CA PHE A 69 -0.48 11.11 -15.25
C PHE A 69 -0.62 11.00 -13.73
N SER A 70 0.15 10.11 -13.10
CA SER A 70 0.19 9.96 -11.65
C SER A 70 0.69 11.23 -10.95
N LEU A 71 1.69 11.92 -11.53
CA LEU A 71 2.20 13.19 -10.99
C LEU A 71 1.12 14.29 -10.97
N PHE A 72 0.33 14.42 -12.03
CA PHE A 72 -0.78 15.36 -12.05
C PHE A 72 -1.83 15.04 -11.00
N GLY A 73 -2.17 13.76 -10.82
CA GLY A 73 -3.05 13.32 -9.74
C GLY A 73 -2.51 13.69 -8.36
N ALA A 74 -1.24 13.40 -8.11
CA ALA A 74 -0.57 13.74 -6.85
C ALA A 74 -0.57 15.24 -6.56
N ALA A 75 -0.39 16.09 -7.58
CA ALA A 75 -0.46 17.55 -7.43
C ALA A 75 -1.87 18.01 -7.01
N VAL A 76 -2.93 17.49 -7.64
CA VAL A 76 -4.32 17.82 -7.25
C VAL A 76 -4.61 17.37 -5.81
N TYR A 77 -4.16 16.19 -5.43
CA TYR A 77 -4.30 15.69 -4.06
C TYR A 77 -3.49 16.51 -3.05
N ALA A 78 -2.31 17.00 -3.42
CA ALA A 78 -1.50 17.87 -2.57
C ALA A 78 -2.22 19.20 -2.29
N GLU A 79 -2.81 19.83 -3.31
CA GLU A 79 -3.60 21.05 -3.15
C GLU A 79 -4.81 20.82 -2.23
N MET A 80 -5.54 19.71 -2.41
CA MET A 80 -6.65 19.34 -1.53
C MET A 80 -6.21 19.10 -0.08
N GLY A 81 -5.03 18.51 0.12
CA GLY A 81 -4.44 18.30 1.44
C GLY A 81 -4.11 19.60 2.18
N ILE A 82 -3.77 20.66 1.45
CA ILE A 82 -3.51 21.99 2.02
C ILE A 82 -4.82 22.74 2.28
N LEU A 83 -5.81 22.62 1.39
CA LEU A 83 -7.10 23.30 1.50
C LEU A 83 -7.97 22.79 2.65
N ILE A 84 -7.95 21.48 2.93
CA ILE A 84 -8.79 20.87 3.96
C ILE A 84 -7.90 20.08 4.94
N PRO A 85 -7.28 20.76 5.94
CA PRO A 85 -6.39 20.12 6.91
C PRO A 85 -7.18 19.42 8.03
N LYS A 86 -8.04 18.48 7.64
CA LYS A 86 -8.85 17.66 8.56
C LYS A 86 -8.42 16.20 8.49
N ASN A 87 -8.42 15.54 9.63
CA ASN A 87 -8.11 14.12 9.73
C ASN A 87 -9.23 13.30 9.09
N GLY A 88 -8.89 12.37 8.21
CA GLY A 88 -9.83 11.43 7.58
C GLY A 88 -9.64 11.21 6.07
N GLY A 89 -8.62 11.81 5.46
CA GLY A 89 -8.19 11.52 4.09
C GLY A 89 -9.28 11.72 3.05
N ASP A 90 -9.33 10.82 2.06
CA ASP A 90 -10.24 10.89 0.91
C ASP A 90 -11.72 11.01 1.31
N TYR A 91 -12.13 10.37 2.41
CA TYR A 91 -13.50 10.44 2.90
C TYR A 91 -13.92 11.87 3.23
N ILE A 92 -13.05 12.66 3.87
CA ILE A 92 -13.38 14.01 4.31
C ILE A 92 -13.48 14.96 3.13
N TYR A 93 -12.65 14.77 2.09
CA TYR A 93 -12.73 15.56 0.86
C TYR A 93 -14.10 15.37 0.18
N ILE A 94 -14.54 14.12 0.05
CA ILE A 94 -15.83 13.79 -0.57
C ILE A 94 -16.99 14.25 0.31
N HIS A 95 -16.89 14.06 1.63
CA HIS A 95 -17.90 14.51 2.57
C HIS A 95 -18.09 16.04 2.52
N HIS A 96 -17.03 16.81 2.30
CA HIS A 96 -17.12 18.26 2.25
C HIS A 96 -17.75 18.78 0.96
N VAL A 97 -17.51 18.12 -0.18
CA VAL A 97 -17.98 18.58 -1.50
C VAL A 97 -19.37 18.04 -1.87
N ILE A 98 -19.65 16.77 -1.57
CA ILE A 98 -20.83 16.04 -2.09
C ILE A 98 -21.83 15.70 -0.97
N GLY A 99 -21.39 15.72 0.30
CA GLY A 99 -22.22 15.46 1.46
C GLY A 99 -22.13 14.04 2.02
N PRO A 100 -22.84 13.76 3.13
CA PRO A 100 -22.59 12.58 3.98
C PRO A 100 -22.97 11.25 3.33
N MET A 101 -24.08 11.19 2.59
CA MET A 101 -24.56 9.95 1.98
C MET A 101 -23.64 9.46 0.86
N ALA A 102 -23.16 10.37 0.01
CA ALA A 102 -22.23 10.05 -1.07
C ALA A 102 -20.85 9.65 -0.53
N ALA A 103 -20.39 10.29 0.55
CA ALA A 103 -19.15 9.93 1.22
C ALA A 103 -19.23 8.51 1.83
N PHE A 104 -20.36 8.15 2.45
CA PHE A 104 -20.57 6.80 2.98
C PHE A 104 -20.57 5.74 1.87
N ALA A 105 -21.30 5.98 0.77
CA ALA A 105 -21.33 5.06 -0.36
C ALA A 105 -19.93 4.86 -0.98
N THR A 106 -19.16 5.94 -1.12
CA THR A 106 -17.80 5.85 -1.67
C THR A 106 -16.86 5.08 -0.75
N LEU A 107 -16.94 5.33 0.56
CA LEU A 107 -16.16 4.58 1.55
C LEU A 107 -16.49 3.09 1.49
N TRP A 108 -17.77 2.74 1.36
CA TRP A 108 -18.21 1.36 1.22
C TRP A 108 -17.64 0.71 -0.05
N ILE A 109 -17.73 1.38 -1.20
CA ILE A 109 -17.21 0.88 -2.47
C ILE A 109 -15.69 0.68 -2.39
N VAL A 110 -14.95 1.68 -1.90
CA VAL A 110 -13.48 1.61 -1.80
C VAL A 110 -13.08 0.47 -0.87
N TYR A 111 -13.72 0.33 0.30
CA TYR A 111 -13.35 -0.68 1.27
C TYR A 111 -13.68 -2.11 0.81
N PHE A 112 -14.90 -2.35 0.32
CA PHE A 112 -15.31 -3.71 -0.05
C PHE A 112 -14.81 -4.14 -1.43
N ILE A 113 -14.88 -3.25 -2.42
CA ILE A 113 -14.57 -3.61 -3.81
C ILE A 113 -13.08 -3.40 -4.07
N LEU A 114 -12.57 -2.21 -3.78
CA LEU A 114 -11.20 -1.86 -4.20
C LEU A 114 -10.15 -2.55 -3.33
N SER A 115 -10.26 -2.45 -2.00
CA SER A 115 -9.34 -3.12 -1.09
C SER A 115 -9.44 -4.64 -1.19
N GLY A 116 -10.66 -5.19 -1.28
CA GLY A 116 -10.89 -6.62 -1.45
C GLY A 116 -10.27 -7.17 -2.74
N ALA A 117 -10.51 -6.50 -3.89
CA ALA A 117 -9.91 -6.88 -5.15
C ALA A 117 -8.38 -6.77 -5.14
N GLY A 118 -7.82 -5.76 -4.46
CA GLY A 118 -6.37 -5.59 -4.31
C GLY A 118 -5.70 -6.74 -3.55
N ILE A 119 -6.28 -7.15 -2.42
CA ILE A 119 -5.77 -8.28 -1.64
C ILE A 119 -5.89 -9.58 -2.44
N ALA A 120 -7.03 -9.81 -3.10
CA ALA A 120 -7.24 -10.98 -3.95
C ALA A 120 -6.25 -11.04 -5.14
N ALA A 121 -5.99 -9.90 -5.80
CA ALA A 121 -5.01 -9.82 -6.87
C ALA A 121 -3.60 -10.15 -6.35
N ASN A 122 -3.19 -9.59 -5.22
CA ASN A 122 -1.90 -9.90 -4.60
C ASN A 122 -1.77 -11.38 -4.23
N ALA A 123 -2.81 -11.98 -3.67
CA ALA A 123 -2.83 -13.41 -3.33
C ALA A 123 -2.69 -14.30 -4.58
N LEU A 124 -3.37 -13.96 -5.68
CA LEU A 124 -3.25 -14.68 -6.95
C LEU A 124 -1.83 -14.56 -7.54
N ILE A 125 -1.24 -13.38 -7.47
CA ILE A 125 0.12 -13.14 -7.94
C ILE A 125 1.10 -13.98 -7.11
N PHE A 126 0.97 -13.94 -5.78
CA PHE A 126 1.79 -14.73 -4.87
C PHE A 126 1.67 -16.24 -5.14
N ALA A 127 0.44 -16.76 -5.25
CA ALA A 127 0.19 -18.15 -5.60
C ALA A 127 0.79 -18.52 -6.96
N GLY A 128 0.67 -17.65 -7.96
CA GLY A 128 1.26 -17.83 -9.28
C GLY A 128 2.79 -17.87 -9.26
N TYR A 129 3.45 -17.12 -8.38
CA TYR A 129 4.91 -17.15 -8.26
C TYR A 129 5.43 -18.32 -7.44
N ILE A 130 4.75 -18.73 -6.36
CA ILE A 130 5.20 -19.83 -5.50
C ILE A 130 5.01 -21.21 -6.16
N LEU A 131 4.01 -21.35 -7.04
CA LEU A 131 3.75 -22.61 -7.75
C LEU A 131 4.66 -22.81 -8.96
N ARG A 132 5.28 -21.74 -9.50
CA ARG A 132 6.17 -21.85 -10.67
C ARG A 132 7.36 -22.81 -10.47
N PRO A 133 8.09 -22.80 -9.35
CA PRO A 133 9.15 -23.77 -9.11
C PRO A 133 8.65 -25.21 -8.91
N ALA A 134 7.47 -25.38 -8.30
CA ALA A 134 6.91 -26.69 -8.00
C ALA A 134 6.32 -27.41 -9.24
N PHE A 135 5.85 -26.65 -10.22
CA PHE A 135 5.24 -27.15 -11.46
C PHE A 135 6.08 -26.79 -12.70
N GLY A 136 7.37 -26.49 -12.53
CA GLY A 136 8.27 -25.94 -13.56
C GLY A 136 8.77 -26.93 -14.61
N ASP A 137 8.06 -28.03 -14.87
CA ASP A 137 8.36 -28.95 -15.97
C ASP A 137 7.36 -28.72 -17.10
N ASP A 138 7.84 -28.60 -18.34
CA ASP A 138 7.18 -28.02 -19.53
C ASP A 138 5.91 -28.76 -20.02
N THR A 139 5.42 -29.74 -19.26
CA THR A 139 4.24 -30.56 -19.58
C THR A 139 3.02 -30.27 -18.71
N CYS A 140 3.16 -29.53 -17.60
CA CYS A 140 2.07 -29.34 -16.64
C CYS A 140 1.47 -27.93 -16.73
N VAL A 141 0.34 -27.80 -17.42
CA VAL A 141 -0.50 -26.60 -17.33
C VAL A 141 -1.04 -26.51 -15.91
N ILE A 142 -0.58 -25.52 -15.14
CA ILE A 142 -1.06 -25.31 -13.77
C ILE A 142 -2.59 -25.17 -13.81
N PRO A 143 -3.34 -26.10 -13.21
CA PRO A 143 -4.79 -26.03 -13.27
C PRO A 143 -5.26 -24.79 -12.52
N THR A 144 -6.18 -24.04 -13.13
CA THR A 144 -6.71 -22.79 -12.57
C THR A 144 -7.39 -22.99 -11.21
N SER A 145 -7.84 -24.22 -10.90
CA SER A 145 -8.35 -24.60 -9.59
C SER A 145 -7.27 -24.53 -8.49
N VAL A 146 -6.04 -24.95 -8.76
CA VAL A 146 -4.92 -24.96 -7.79
C VAL A 146 -4.46 -23.53 -7.48
N ILE A 147 -4.38 -22.68 -8.51
CA ILE A 147 -4.04 -21.25 -8.31
C ILE A 147 -5.11 -20.60 -7.44
N ARG A 148 -6.39 -20.90 -7.70
CA ARG A 148 -7.52 -20.34 -6.93
C ARG A 148 -7.57 -20.85 -5.49
N THR A 149 -7.35 -22.14 -5.25
CA THR A 149 -7.35 -22.68 -3.88
C THR A 149 -6.14 -22.18 -3.09
N CYS A 150 -4.94 -22.14 -3.67
CA CYS A 150 -3.76 -21.57 -3.01
C CYS A 150 -3.94 -20.07 -2.73
N ALA A 151 -4.54 -19.31 -3.65
CA ALA A 151 -4.85 -17.90 -3.42
C ALA A 151 -5.89 -17.68 -2.33
N LEU A 152 -6.89 -18.58 -2.20
CA LEU A 152 -7.88 -18.53 -1.12
C LEU A 152 -7.29 -18.93 0.25
N VAL A 153 -6.28 -19.82 0.28
CA VAL A 153 -5.56 -20.18 1.52
C VAL A 153 -4.57 -19.10 1.94
N GLY A 154 -4.05 -18.33 0.97
CA GLY A 154 -3.12 -17.23 1.21
C GLY A 154 -3.76 -15.86 1.50
N LEU A 155 -5.09 -15.78 1.55
CA LEU A 155 -5.89 -14.59 1.86
C LEU A 155 -6.51 -14.73 3.26
#